data_AF-A0A6B3GV00-F1
#
_entry.id   AF-A0A6B3GV00-F1
#
_cell.length_a   1.000
_cell.length_b   1.000
_cell.length_c   1.000
_cell.angle_alpha   90.00
_cell.angle_beta   90.00
_cell.angle_gamma   90.00
#
_symmetry.space_group_name_H-M   'P 1'
#
loop_
_entity.id
_entity.type
_entity.pdbx_description
1 polymer ?
#
loop_
_entity_poly.entity_id
_entity_poly.type
_entity_poly.pdbx_seq_one_letter_code
_entity_poly.pdbx_strand_id
1 'polypeptide(L)'
;RLAGLVSSDGARRIALDVLDPDDGRQLLGSIAGSCNVAAEEGAARRLVELCGGLPLAIRIAGGDLVARNASIAAHSAELAGAGDGILDRLRIEGDRRSTVRSAFERSYRTLPDEARRMFRLLGQLPGPDLTVDAAAALAGTT
;
A
#
# COMPACT_ATOMS: atom_id res chain seq x y z
N ARG A 1 11.89 17.19 2.32
CA ARG A 1 12.59 15.99 2.85
C ARG A 1 12.68 16.17 4.35
N LEU A 2 12.24 15.19 5.14
CA LEU A 2 12.22 15.29 6.61
C LEU A 2 13.63 15.26 7.25
N ALA A 3 14.68 14.96 6.46
CA ALA A 3 16.07 14.97 6.93
C ALA A 3 16.51 16.35 7.44
N GLY A 4 15.96 17.44 6.89
CA GLY A 4 16.22 18.79 7.38
C GLY A 4 15.82 18.93 8.86
N LEU A 5 14.61 18.50 9.21
CA LEU A 5 14.09 18.55 10.59
C LEU A 5 14.93 17.74 11.59
N VAL A 6 15.53 16.63 11.14
CA VAL A 6 16.44 15.84 11.98
C VAL A 6 17.72 16.63 12.27
N SER A 7 18.25 17.35 11.27
CA SER A 7 19.49 18.12 11.39
C SER A 7 19.32 19.50 12.05
N SER A 8 18.21 20.20 11.82
CA SER A 8 18.00 21.57 12.31
C SER A 8 17.17 21.65 13.58
N ASP A 9 16.26 20.70 13.79
CA ASP A 9 15.23 20.80 14.84
C ASP A 9 15.27 19.63 15.84
N GLY A 10 16.33 18.80 15.79
CA GLY A 10 16.49 17.65 16.68
C GLY A 10 15.42 16.57 16.53
N ALA A 11 14.69 16.55 15.40
CA ALA A 11 13.60 15.61 15.19
C ALA A 11 14.10 14.16 15.11
N ARG A 12 13.32 13.21 15.66
CA ARG A 12 13.59 11.78 15.55
C ARG A 12 12.74 11.15 14.45
N ARG A 13 13.38 10.34 13.60
CA ARG A 13 12.66 9.47 12.67
C ARG A 13 12.20 8.22 13.38
N ILE A 14 10.90 7.94 13.28
CA ILE A 14 10.28 6.69 13.73
C ILE A 14 9.83 5.97 12.46
N ALA A 15 10.34 4.75 12.26
CA ALA A 15 9.85 3.88 11.20
C ALA A 15 8.54 3.27 11.70
N LEU A 16 7.45 3.56 11.00
CA LEU A 16 6.15 2.95 11.25
C LEU A 16 6.00 1.75 10.33
N ASP A 17 5.51 0.65 10.90
CA ASP A 17 5.12 -0.51 10.12
C ASP A 17 3.77 -0.28 9.43
N VAL A 18 3.33 -1.26 8.64
CA VAL A 18 1.95 -1.33 8.13
C VAL A 18 0.96 -1.43 9.29
N LEU A 19 -0.27 -0.99 9.06
CA LEU A 19 -1.35 -1.14 10.04
C LEU A 19 -1.82 -2.59 10.05
N ASP A 20 -2.18 -3.08 11.24
CA ASP A 20 -2.96 -4.30 11.35
C ASP A 20 -4.39 -4.07 10.79
N PRO A 21 -5.16 -5.15 10.55
CA PRO A 21 -6.48 -5.03 9.96
C PRO A 21 -7.48 -4.16 10.74
N ASP A 22 -7.38 -4.08 12.06
CA ASP A 22 -8.30 -3.30 12.90
C ASP A 22 -7.96 -1.80 12.83
N ASP A 23 -6.68 -1.46 13.01
CA ASP A 23 -6.18 -0.09 12.85
C ASP A 23 -6.43 0.43 11.42
N GLY A 24 -6.25 -0.43 10.41
CA GLY A 24 -6.54 -0.11 9.02
C GLY A 24 -8.02 0.20 8.78
N ARG A 25 -8.94 -0.56 9.41
CA ARG A 25 -10.39 -0.29 9.33
C ARG A 25 -10.74 1.01 10.06
N GLN A 26 -10.10 1.31 11.18
CA GLN A 26 -10.30 2.58 11.88
C GLN A 26 -9.87 3.77 11.01
N LEU A 27 -8.71 3.66 10.34
CA LEU A 27 -8.26 4.67 9.39
C LEU A 27 -9.27 4.83 8.24
N LEU A 28 -9.75 3.73 7.65
CA LEU A 28 -10.78 3.78 6.60
C LEU A 28 -12.07 4.46 7.10
N GLY A 29 -12.51 4.14 8.32
CA GLY A 29 -13.69 4.72 8.95
C GLY A 29 -13.56 6.22 9.20
N SER A 30 -12.35 6.73 9.47
CA SER A 30 -12.10 8.18 9.59
C SER A 30 -12.29 8.95 8.28
N ILE A 31 -12.36 8.25 7.15
CA ILE A 31 -12.46 8.84 5.80
C ILE A 31 -13.85 8.58 5.20
N ALA A 32 -14.27 7.32 5.16
CA ALA A 32 -15.51 6.88 4.53
C ALA A 32 -16.71 6.83 5.49
N GLY A 33 -16.49 7.17 6.78
CA GLY A 33 -17.49 7.11 7.83
C GLY A 33 -17.50 5.76 8.57
N SER A 34 -17.42 5.81 9.89
CA SER A 34 -17.40 4.61 10.75
C SER A 34 -18.66 3.75 10.63
N CYS A 35 -19.83 4.38 10.46
CA CYS A 35 -21.09 3.65 10.26
C CYS A 35 -21.08 2.82 8.97
N ASN A 36 -20.52 3.34 7.88
CA ASN A 36 -20.43 2.64 6.60
C ASN A 36 -19.46 1.45 6.69
N VAL A 37 -18.31 1.66 7.34
CA VAL A 37 -17.33 0.60 7.60
C VAL A 37 -17.91 -0.51 8.49
N ALA A 38 -18.69 -0.16 9.51
CA ALA A 38 -19.37 -1.14 10.36
C ALA A 38 -20.47 -1.90 9.61
N ALA A 39 -21.23 -1.22 8.73
CA ALA A 39 -22.27 -1.85 7.93
C ALA A 39 -21.71 -2.85 6.90
N GLU A 40 -20.51 -2.61 6.38
CA GLU A 40 -19.83 -3.46 5.41
C GLU A 40 -18.50 -4.05 5.94
N GLU A 41 -18.48 -4.52 7.19
CA GLU A 41 -17.26 -4.90 7.91
C GLU A 41 -16.36 -5.88 7.13
N GLY A 42 -16.95 -6.93 6.53
CA GLY A 42 -16.20 -7.92 5.76
C GLY A 42 -15.53 -7.33 4.51
N ALA A 43 -16.22 -6.43 3.81
CA ALA A 43 -15.67 -5.73 2.66
C ALA A 43 -14.61 -4.72 3.07
N ALA A 44 -14.80 -4.03 4.19
CA ALA A 44 -13.81 -3.10 4.74
C ALA A 44 -12.52 -3.81 5.13
N ARG A 45 -12.62 -4.97 5.80
CA ARG A 45 -11.44 -5.81 6.11
C ARG A 45 -10.73 -6.24 4.83
N ARG A 46 -11.49 -6.68 3.83
CA ARG A 46 -10.93 -7.10 2.55
C ARG A 46 -10.22 -5.97 1.82
N LEU A 47 -10.79 -4.76 1.84
CA LEU A 47 -10.17 -3.59 1.23
C LEU A 47 -8.85 -3.21 1.91
N VAL A 48 -8.79 -3.28 3.25
CA VAL A 48 -7.55 -3.06 4.03
C VAL A 48 -6.50 -4.11 3.70
N GLU A 49 -6.89 -5.39 3.60
CA GLU A 49 -6.00 -6.48 3.18
C GLU A 49 -5.44 -6.25 1.76
N LEU A 50 -6.28 -5.83 0.80
CA LEU A 50 -5.85 -5.50 -0.57
C LEU A 50 -4.90 -4.29 -0.61
N CYS A 51 -5.07 -3.35 0.32
CA CYS A 51 -4.15 -2.23 0.51
C CYS A 51 -2.84 -2.63 1.20
N GLY A 52 -2.70 -3.89 1.64
CA GLY A 52 -1.52 -4.39 2.35
C GLY A 52 -1.28 -3.70 3.69
N GLY A 53 -2.32 -3.18 4.35
CA GLY A 53 -2.19 -2.42 5.59
C GLY A 53 -1.48 -1.06 5.44
N LEU A 54 -1.15 -0.63 4.22
CA LEU A 54 -0.40 0.61 3.99
C LEU A 54 -1.30 1.84 4.25
N PRO A 55 -0.96 2.73 5.19
CA PRO A 55 -1.79 3.91 5.50
C PRO A 55 -2.10 4.78 4.28
N LEU A 56 -1.13 4.96 3.38
CA LEU A 56 -1.31 5.74 2.16
C LEU A 56 -2.31 5.09 1.20
N ALA A 57 -2.24 3.76 1.02
CA ALA A 57 -3.15 3.03 0.14
C ALA A 57 -4.59 3.08 0.66
N ILE A 58 -4.76 2.87 1.97
CA ILE A 58 -6.07 2.96 2.64
C ILE A 58 -6.67 4.36 2.47
N ARG A 59 -5.86 5.41 2.62
CA ARG A 59 -6.33 6.79 2.43
C ARG A 59 -6.79 7.07 1.00
N ILE A 60 -6.05 6.56 0.02
CA ILE A 60 -6.40 6.73 -1.39
C ILE A 60 -7.68 5.96 -1.73
N ALA A 61 -7.79 4.70 -1.32
CA ALA A 61 -8.99 3.89 -1.55
C ALA A 61 -10.24 4.49 -0.88
N GLY A 62 -10.11 4.92 0.39
CA GLY A 62 -11.20 5.60 1.10
C GLY A 62 -11.60 6.93 0.44
N GLY A 63 -10.63 7.72 -0.02
CA GLY A 63 -10.90 8.96 -0.75
C GLY A 63 -11.61 8.72 -2.09
N ASP A 64 -11.17 7.74 -2.87
CA ASP A 64 -11.80 7.37 -4.15
C ASP A 64 -13.24 6.88 -3.95
N LEU A 65 -13.46 6.04 -2.93
CA LEU A 65 -14.77 5.55 -2.54
C LEU A 65 -15.75 6.70 -2.25
N VAL A 66 -15.31 7.68 -1.44
CA VAL A 66 -16.12 8.85 -1.09
C VAL A 66 -16.37 9.73 -2.32
N ALA A 67 -15.34 9.97 -3.14
CA ALA A 67 -15.46 10.80 -4.34
C ALA A 67 -16.44 10.21 -5.37
N ARG A 68 -16.46 8.87 -5.51
CA ARG A 68 -17.33 8.15 -6.43
C ARG A 68 -18.68 7.76 -5.84
N ASN A 69 -18.90 8.01 -4.54
CA ASN A 69 -20.06 7.57 -3.79
C ASN A 69 -20.35 6.06 -3.97
N ALA A 70 -19.28 5.25 -3.95
CA ALA A 70 -19.34 3.80 -4.15
C ALA A 70 -19.50 3.05 -2.83
N SER A 71 -20.03 1.82 -2.86
CA SER A 71 -20.00 0.94 -1.69
C SER A 71 -18.62 0.33 -1.47
N ILE A 72 -18.32 -0.06 -0.22
CA ILE A 72 -17.03 -0.66 0.13
C ILE A 72 -16.87 -2.00 -0.58
N ALA A 73 -17.94 -2.80 -0.65
CA ALA A 73 -17.95 -4.08 -1.36
C ALA A 73 -17.65 -3.93 -2.86
N ALA A 74 -18.28 -2.96 -3.54
CA ALA A 74 -18.06 -2.75 -4.97
C ALA A 74 -16.61 -2.30 -5.25
N HIS A 75 -16.09 -1.37 -4.45
CA HIS A 75 -14.73 -0.89 -4.60
C HIS A 75 -13.68 -1.98 -4.29
N SER A 76 -13.92 -2.78 -3.24
CA SER A 76 -13.05 -3.92 -2.91
C SER A 76 -13.04 -4.97 -4.04
N ALA A 77 -14.18 -5.25 -4.66
CA ALA A 77 -14.27 -6.20 -5.77
C ALA A 77 -13.55 -5.67 -7.02
N GLU A 78 -13.72 -4.39 -7.35
CA GLU A 78 -13.00 -3.72 -8.44
C GLU A 78 -11.49 -3.80 -8.24
N LEU A 79 -11.02 -3.51 -7.03
CA LEU A 79 -9.60 -3.55 -6.69
C LEU A 79 -9.03 -4.97 -6.75
N ALA A 80 -9.76 -5.96 -6.24
CA ALA A 80 -9.37 -7.37 -6.34
C ALA A 80 -9.29 -7.86 -7.79
N GLY A 81 -10.20 -7.41 -8.66
CA GLY A 81 -10.23 -7.75 -10.08
C GLY A 81 -9.13 -7.09 -10.92
N ALA A 82 -8.36 -6.16 -10.37
CA ALA A 82 -7.33 -5.43 -11.09
C ALA A 82 -6.05 -6.25 -11.37
N GLY A 83 -5.82 -7.33 -10.61
CA GLY A 83 -4.61 -8.15 -10.73
C GLY A 83 -3.33 -7.31 -10.68
N ASP A 84 -2.46 -7.46 -11.68
CA ASP A 84 -1.20 -6.70 -11.81
C ASP A 84 -1.40 -5.17 -11.90
N GLY A 85 -2.61 -4.72 -12.25
CA GLY A 85 -3.01 -3.31 -12.34
C GLY A 85 -3.48 -2.70 -11.02
N ILE A 86 -3.41 -3.41 -9.89
CA ILE A 86 -3.93 -2.93 -8.60
C ILE A 86 -3.33 -1.57 -8.18
N LEU A 87 -2.04 -1.35 -8.43
CA LEU A 87 -1.37 -0.09 -8.10
C LEU A 87 -1.86 1.08 -8.95
N ASP A 88 -2.39 0.83 -10.14
CA ASP A 88 -3.01 1.86 -11.00
C ASP A 88 -4.43 2.21 -10.57
N ARG A 89 -5.05 1.35 -9.77
CA ARG A 89 -6.36 1.60 -9.14
C ARG A 89 -6.24 2.34 -7.82
N LEU A 90 -5.11 2.21 -7.11
CA LEU A 90 -4.80 2.98 -5.90
C LEU A 90 -4.34 4.41 -6.23
N ARG A 91 -5.26 5.17 -6.83
CA ARG A 91 -5.15 6.61 -7.13
C ARG A 91 -6.47 7.30 -6.82
N ILE A 92 -6.41 8.57 -6.47
CA ILE A 92 -7.60 9.41 -6.40
C ILE A 92 -7.87 9.95 -7.81
N GLU A 93 -9.10 9.82 -8.31
CA GLU A 93 -9.46 10.39 -9.61
C GLU A 93 -9.19 11.91 -9.64
N GLY A 94 -8.42 12.37 -10.65
CA GLY A 94 -7.98 13.76 -10.76
C GLY A 94 -6.65 14.09 -10.07
N ASP A 95 -6.13 13.27 -9.15
CA ASP A 95 -4.82 13.47 -8.51
C ASP A 95 -3.82 12.37 -8.92
N ARG A 96 -3.03 12.68 -9.95
CA ARG A 96 -1.96 11.79 -10.43
C ARG A 96 -0.68 11.85 -9.58
N ARG A 97 -0.57 12.76 -8.61
CA ARG A 97 0.65 12.97 -7.82
C ARG A 97 0.63 12.17 -6.53
N SER A 98 -0.54 11.91 -5.96
CA SER A 98 -0.70 11.12 -4.74
C SER A 98 -1.14 9.68 -5.04
N THR A 99 -0.27 8.91 -5.69
CA THR A 99 -0.53 7.48 -5.97
C THR A 99 0.44 6.59 -5.20
N VAL A 100 -0.02 5.39 -4.85
CA VAL A 100 0.85 4.36 -4.25
C VAL A 100 2.00 4.03 -5.20
N ARG A 101 1.72 3.93 -6.51
CA ARG A 101 2.74 3.71 -7.55
C ARG A 101 3.85 4.75 -7.50
N SER A 102 3.54 6.05 -7.42
CA SER A 102 4.54 7.11 -7.37
C SER A 102 5.41 7.04 -6.11
N ALA A 103 4.83 6.66 -4.96
CA ALA A 103 5.60 6.44 -3.73
C ALA A 103 6.56 5.24 -3.87
N PHE A 104 6.08 4.11 -4.38
CA PHE A 104 6.91 2.92 -4.64
C PHE A 104 8.00 3.20 -5.67
N GLU A 105 7.67 3.85 -6.78
CA GLU A 105 8.62 4.19 -7.83
C GLU A 105 9.77 5.04 -7.30
N ARG A 106 9.48 5.99 -6.41
CA ARG A 106 10.50 6.81 -5.77
C ARG A 106 11.44 5.98 -4.90
N SER A 107 10.91 5.08 -4.08
CA SER A 107 11.71 4.15 -3.27
C SER A 107 12.54 3.23 -4.15
N TYR A 108 11.94 2.64 -5.18
CA TYR A 108 12.60 1.74 -6.12
C TYR A 108 13.75 2.41 -6.88
N ARG A 109 13.58 3.67 -7.29
CA ARG A 109 14.64 4.45 -7.96
C ARG A 109 15.83 4.79 -7.05
N THR A 110 15.66 4.72 -5.73
CA THR A 110 16.77 4.94 -4.78
C THR A 110 17.58 3.68 -4.46
N LEU A 111 17.12 2.50 -4.89
CA LEU A 111 17.82 1.25 -4.66
C LEU A 111 19.05 1.13 -5.58
N PRO A 112 20.17 0.56 -5.08
CA PRO A 112 21.28 0.11 -5.92
C PRO A 112 20.82 -0.91 -6.97
N ASP A 113 21.57 -1.04 -8.07
CA ASP A 113 21.15 -1.86 -9.22
C ASP A 113 20.91 -3.34 -8.86
N GLU A 114 21.75 -3.92 -8.01
CA GLU A 114 21.59 -5.29 -7.52
C GLU A 114 20.30 -5.48 -6.72
N ALA A 115 19.98 -4.53 -5.84
CA ALA A 115 18.74 -4.53 -5.06
C ALA A 115 17.51 -4.35 -5.95
N ARG A 116 17.59 -3.52 -7.01
CA ARG A 116 16.51 -3.38 -8.00
C ARG A 116 16.28 -4.67 -8.79
N ARG A 117 17.35 -5.38 -9.16
CA ARG A 117 17.26 -6.70 -9.81
C ARG A 117 16.60 -7.71 -8.89
N MET A 118 17.07 -7.82 -7.64
CA MET A 118 16.49 -8.72 -6.65
C MET A 118 15.01 -8.43 -6.44
N PHE A 119 14.63 -7.16 -6.21
CA PHE A 119 13.23 -6.76 -6.01
C PHE A 119 12.30 -7.22 -7.16
N ARG A 120 12.74 -7.09 -8.42
CA ARG A 120 11.97 -7.57 -9.57
C ARG A 120 11.85 -9.09 -9.62
N LEU A 121 12.90 -9.81 -9.23
CA LEU A 121 12.87 -11.26 -9.16
C LEU A 121 11.90 -11.73 -8.07
N LEU A 122 11.94 -11.12 -6.88
CA LEU A 122 11.04 -11.46 -5.79
C LEU A 122 9.56 -11.26 -6.15
N GLY A 123 9.26 -10.25 -6.96
CA GLY A 123 7.89 -10.01 -7.45
C GLY A 123 7.31 -11.12 -8.33
N GLN A 124 8.14 -12.06 -8.82
CA GLN A 124 7.68 -13.22 -9.58
C GLN A 124 7.28 -14.41 -8.68
N LEU A 125 7.59 -14.35 -7.38
CA LEU A 125 7.28 -15.43 -6.45
C LEU A 125 5.81 -15.33 -6.00
N PRO A 126 5.07 -16.45 -6.04
CA PRO A 126 3.73 -16.48 -5.50
C PRO A 126 3.79 -16.51 -3.96
N GLY A 127 3.19 -15.51 -3.33
CA GLY A 127 2.97 -15.48 -1.88
C GLY A 127 4.01 -14.67 -1.08
N PRO A 128 3.81 -14.55 0.24
CA PRO A 128 4.58 -13.65 1.10
C PRO A 128 5.85 -14.28 1.67
N ASP A 129 5.96 -15.60 1.66
CA ASP A 129 7.00 -16.33 2.38
C ASP A 129 8.22 -16.58 1.49
N LEU A 130 9.39 -16.16 1.98
CA LEU A 130 10.65 -16.27 1.26
C LEU A 130 11.81 -16.46 2.23
N THR A 131 12.64 -17.47 1.98
CA THR A 131 13.90 -17.66 2.68
C THR A 131 15.04 -16.96 1.96
N VAL A 132 16.11 -16.64 2.71
CA VAL A 132 17.34 -16.08 2.13
C VAL A 132 17.94 -17.01 1.08
N ASP A 133 17.97 -18.32 1.34
CA ASP A 133 18.50 -19.32 0.40
C ASP A 133 17.70 -19.35 -0.92
N ALA A 134 16.37 -19.25 -0.84
CA ALA A 134 15.52 -19.18 -2.02
C ALA A 134 15.73 -17.86 -2.81
N ALA A 135 15.90 -16.74 -2.12
CA ALA A 135 16.23 -15.47 -2.76
C ALA A 135 17.61 -15.51 -3.45
N ALA A 136 18.59 -16.12 -2.80
CA ALA A 136 19.95 -16.29 -3.31
C ALA A 136 19.95 -17.17 -4.57
N ALA A 137 19.26 -18.32 -4.52
CA ALA A 137 19.06 -19.21 -5.66
C ALA A 137 18.38 -18.49 -6.83
N LEU A 138 17.35 -17.68 -6.57
CA LEU A 138 16.65 -16.90 -7.59
C LEU A 138 17.55 -15.83 -8.23
N ALA A 139 18.45 -15.23 -7.46
CA ALA A 139 19.42 -14.26 -7.96
C ALA A 139 20.63 -14.89 -8.66
N GLY A 140 20.84 -16.20 -8.52
CA GLY A 140 22.03 -16.91 -9.01
C GLY A 140 23.27 -16.64 -8.15
N THR A 141 23.08 -16.35 -6.87
CA THR A 141 24.14 -16.13 -5.88
C THR A 141 24.06 -17.26 -4.86
N THR A 142 25.14 -17.98 -4.60
CA THR A 142 25.20 -19.02 -3.55
C THR A 142 25.77 -18.50 -2.26
#